data_AF-A0A919Q9R4-F1
#
_entry.id   AF-A0A919Q9R4-F1
#
_cell.length_a   1.000
_cell.length_b   1.000
_cell.length_c   1.000
_cell.angle_alpha   90.00
_cell.angle_beta   90.00
_cell.angle_gamma   90.00
#
_symmetry.space_group_name_H-M   'P 1'
#
loop_
_entity.id
_entity.type
_entity.pdbx_description
1 polymer ?
#
loop_
_entity_poly.entity_id
_entity_poly.type
_entity_poly.pdbx_seq_one_letter_code
_entity_poly.pdbx_strand_id
1 'polypeptide(L)'
;MTRRWIGAGLALLLGAAVAAALVLGNREGSGLTVVRGVIGSEKKPFFDDPQVKAAFAKHGLQVEVDTAGSREIAGSVDLSAYAFAFPSSAPAAEKIKKDRGANVTFSPFHSPMSVATFQPIVDTLTKAGVVTGETFDIRKYLDLVAKGTRWDALPGSSYQARKRVLLTTTDIRTSNSAAMYLAMTSYVANGDDVVTSADRSAQVAEAVAPLFLDQGYSESTTEAPFEDYLAMGMGKTPMVMIYEAQYAAHLFAADGAIRPEMRLLYPSPTVLSKHTLVPFDEPATRVGRLLTEDPEFAALAARYGFRTANPQVFAGLAKNTPLTTNLVNVVEPPTYDHLEQLISLIEERYLKP
;
A
#
# COMPACT_ATOMS: atom_id res chain seq x y z
N MET A 1 -25.73 -55.95 17.15
CA MET A 1 -26.09 -54.71 16.41
C MET A 1 -25.90 -53.42 17.24
N THR A 2 -25.17 -53.43 18.36
CA THR A 2 -25.30 -52.38 19.41
C THR A 2 -24.08 -51.47 19.62
N ARG A 3 -22.90 -51.77 19.05
CA ARG A 3 -21.69 -50.92 19.23
C ARG A 3 -21.58 -49.73 18.26
N ARG A 4 -22.17 -49.81 17.06
CA ARG A 4 -22.09 -48.74 16.04
C ARG A 4 -22.99 -47.54 16.36
N TRP A 5 -24.11 -47.77 17.05
CA TRP A 5 -25.07 -46.72 17.42
C TRP A 5 -24.62 -45.88 18.64
N ILE A 6 -23.87 -46.49 19.57
CA ILE A 6 -23.28 -45.78 20.72
C ILE A 6 -22.20 -44.80 20.26
N GLY A 7 -21.36 -45.20 19.28
CA GLY A 7 -20.33 -44.32 18.71
C GLY A 7 -20.92 -43.14 17.91
N ALA A 8 -22.02 -43.36 17.19
CA ALA A 8 -22.71 -42.29 16.47
C ALA A 8 -23.39 -41.28 17.43
N GLY A 9 -23.99 -41.77 18.52
CA GLY A 9 -24.57 -40.91 19.56
C GLY A 9 -23.52 -40.07 20.30
N LEU A 10 -22.35 -40.65 20.61
CA LEU A 10 -21.25 -39.92 21.25
C LEU A 10 -20.63 -38.88 20.31
N ALA A 11 -20.50 -39.18 19.01
CA ALA A 11 -19.98 -38.25 18.02
C ALA A 11 -20.93 -37.07 17.77
N LEU A 12 -22.25 -37.30 17.80
CA LEU A 12 -23.26 -36.23 17.72
C LEU A 12 -23.26 -35.37 18.98
N LEU A 13 -23.10 -35.96 20.17
CA LEU A 13 -22.99 -35.21 21.43
C LEU A 13 -21.69 -34.40 21.49
N LEU A 14 -20.56 -34.94 21.03
CA LEU A 14 -19.30 -34.18 20.92
C LEU A 14 -19.41 -33.07 19.86
N GLY A 15 -20.02 -33.36 18.70
CA GLY A 15 -20.25 -32.36 17.66
C GLY A 15 -21.15 -31.22 18.15
N ALA A 16 -22.23 -31.55 18.88
CA ALA A 16 -23.12 -30.58 19.48
C ALA A 16 -22.44 -29.82 20.64
N ALA A 17 -21.59 -30.46 21.44
CA ALA A 17 -20.83 -29.80 22.50
C ALA A 17 -19.73 -28.88 21.95
N VAL A 18 -19.06 -29.25 20.86
CA VAL A 18 -18.07 -28.42 20.16
C VAL A 18 -18.77 -27.26 19.44
N ALA A 19 -19.90 -27.52 18.77
CA ALA A 19 -20.71 -26.45 18.17
C ALA A 19 -21.29 -25.51 19.22
N ALA A 20 -21.75 -26.04 20.36
CA ALA A 20 -22.21 -25.25 21.49
C ALA A 20 -21.04 -24.48 22.12
N ALA A 21 -19.84 -25.06 22.27
CA ALA A 21 -18.66 -24.36 22.79
C ALA A 21 -18.13 -23.29 21.83
N LEU A 22 -18.26 -23.47 20.51
CA LEU A 22 -17.95 -22.45 19.51
C LEU A 22 -18.99 -21.32 19.49
N VAL A 23 -20.27 -21.65 19.67
CA VAL A 23 -21.37 -20.68 19.70
C VAL A 23 -21.46 -19.96 21.05
N LEU A 24 -21.12 -20.61 22.17
CA LEU A 24 -21.08 -20.04 23.51
C LEU A 24 -19.74 -19.31 23.77
N GLY A 25 -18.62 -19.83 23.26
CA GLY A 25 -17.31 -19.16 23.32
C GLY A 25 -17.24 -17.86 22.50
N ASN A 26 -18.12 -17.70 21.51
CA ASN A 26 -18.32 -16.43 20.78
C ASN A 26 -19.48 -15.57 21.34
N ARG A 27 -20.17 -16.00 22.40
CA ARG A 27 -21.35 -15.31 22.96
C ARG A 27 -21.17 -14.75 24.37
N GLU A 28 -20.00 -14.91 24.98
CA GLU A 28 -19.59 -14.04 26.08
C GLU A 28 -19.12 -12.71 25.47
N GLY A 29 -20.07 -11.79 25.26
CA GLY A 29 -19.79 -10.45 24.78
C GLY A 29 -18.77 -9.79 25.70
N SER A 30 -17.57 -9.55 25.18
CA SER A 30 -16.39 -9.02 25.87
C SER A 30 -16.57 -7.62 26.51
N GLY A 31 -17.79 -7.07 26.51
CA GLY A 31 -18.07 -5.68 26.89
C GLY A 31 -17.41 -4.65 25.98
N LEU A 32 -16.74 -5.09 24.90
CA LEU A 32 -16.01 -4.22 23.98
C LEU A 32 -16.96 -3.54 23.00
N THR A 33 -16.67 -2.29 22.67
CA THR A 33 -17.34 -1.57 21.58
C THR A 33 -16.73 -2.02 20.26
N VAL A 34 -17.54 -2.65 19.41
CA VAL A 34 -17.12 -3.04 18.05
C VAL A 34 -17.07 -1.79 17.16
N VAL A 35 -15.93 -1.56 16.51
CA VAL A 35 -15.70 -0.45 15.59
C VAL A 35 -15.24 -1.03 14.26
N ARG A 36 -16.15 -1.10 13.28
CA ARG A 36 -15.85 -1.64 11.95
C ARG A 36 -15.37 -0.52 11.02
N GLY A 37 -14.29 -0.75 10.30
CA GLY A 37 -13.79 0.20 9.30
C GLY A 37 -13.35 -0.46 8.00
N VAL A 38 -13.10 0.36 6.99
CA VAL A 38 -12.53 -0.06 5.70
C VAL A 38 -11.14 0.56 5.53
N ILE A 39 -10.16 -0.26 5.16
CA ILE A 39 -8.74 0.12 5.13
C ILE A 39 -8.09 -0.25 3.78
N GLY A 40 -7.04 0.46 3.39
CA GLY A 40 -6.12 -0.02 2.34
C GLY A 40 -5.45 -1.34 2.75
N SER A 41 -5.28 -2.28 1.81
CA SER A 41 -4.88 -3.68 2.07
C SER A 41 -3.55 -3.84 2.80
N GLU A 42 -2.59 -2.95 2.59
CA GLU A 42 -1.25 -3.02 3.19
C GLU A 42 -1.26 -2.82 4.71
N LYS A 43 -2.37 -2.33 5.28
CA LYS A 43 -2.56 -2.22 6.74
C LYS A 43 -3.15 -3.49 7.36
N LYS A 44 -3.62 -4.44 6.56
CA LYS A 44 -4.32 -5.64 7.07
C LYS A 44 -3.46 -6.46 8.03
N PRO A 45 -2.16 -6.73 7.76
CA PRO A 45 -1.32 -7.48 8.70
C PRO A 45 -1.23 -6.83 10.08
N PHE A 46 -1.12 -5.49 10.14
CA PHE A 46 -1.11 -4.74 11.40
C PHE A 46 -2.42 -4.91 12.18
N PHE A 47 -3.58 -4.72 11.53
CA PHE A 47 -4.87 -4.86 12.22
C PHE A 47 -5.22 -6.31 12.58
N ASP A 48 -4.66 -7.29 11.87
CA ASP A 48 -4.84 -8.71 12.18
C ASP A 48 -4.00 -9.18 13.38
N ASP A 49 -2.93 -8.45 13.71
CA ASP A 49 -1.98 -8.80 14.78
C ASP A 49 -2.69 -8.95 16.14
N PRO A 50 -2.53 -10.10 16.83
CA PRO A 50 -3.11 -10.31 18.15
C PRO A 50 -2.71 -9.26 19.20
N GLN A 51 -1.50 -8.72 19.14
CA GLN A 51 -1.01 -7.65 20.03
C GLN A 51 -1.70 -6.32 19.75
N VAL A 52 -1.98 -6.00 18.48
CA VAL A 52 -2.76 -4.80 18.11
C VAL A 52 -4.21 -4.94 18.55
N LYS A 53 -4.82 -6.11 18.35
CA LYS A 53 -6.17 -6.41 18.85
C LYS A 53 -6.23 -6.32 20.38
N ALA A 54 -5.23 -6.87 21.08
CA ALA A 54 -5.13 -6.77 22.53
C ALA A 54 -4.93 -5.33 23.00
N ALA A 55 -4.13 -4.52 22.29
CA ALA A 55 -3.95 -3.11 22.59
C ALA A 55 -5.30 -2.35 22.49
N PHE A 56 -6.08 -2.55 21.42
CA PHE A 56 -7.42 -1.96 21.33
C PHE A 56 -8.37 -2.45 22.43
N ALA A 57 -8.31 -3.74 22.79
CA ALA A 57 -9.14 -4.31 23.86
C ALA A 57 -8.86 -3.69 25.23
N LYS A 58 -7.61 -3.30 25.54
CA LYS A 58 -7.27 -2.52 26.75
C LYS A 58 -8.02 -1.19 26.83
N HIS A 59 -8.41 -0.63 25.68
CA HIS A 59 -9.21 0.59 25.59
C HIS A 59 -10.70 0.33 25.41
N GLY A 60 -11.18 -0.91 25.59
CA GLY A 60 -12.58 -1.26 25.47
C GLY A 60 -13.08 -1.32 24.01
N LEU A 61 -12.18 -1.48 23.04
CA LEU A 61 -12.50 -1.48 21.61
C LEU A 61 -12.21 -2.85 20.98
N GLN A 62 -13.09 -3.29 20.08
CA GLN A 62 -12.84 -4.39 19.16
C GLN A 62 -12.87 -3.81 17.74
N VAL A 63 -11.70 -3.61 17.14
CA VAL A 63 -11.60 -3.04 15.80
C VAL A 63 -11.64 -4.17 14.77
N GLU A 64 -12.58 -4.07 13.84
CA GLU A 64 -12.76 -4.99 12.72
C GLU A 64 -12.57 -4.25 11.41
N VAL A 65 -11.88 -4.87 10.44
CA VAL A 65 -11.52 -4.18 9.20
C VAL A 65 -11.81 -5.03 7.97
N ASP A 66 -12.38 -4.38 6.97
CA ASP A 66 -12.41 -4.88 5.58
C ASP A 66 -11.35 -4.14 4.74
N THR A 67 -10.92 -4.74 3.64
CA THR A 67 -9.92 -4.15 2.74
C THR A 67 -10.51 -3.76 1.39
N ALA A 68 -10.12 -2.59 0.89
CA ALA A 68 -10.37 -2.15 -0.48
C ALA A 68 -9.23 -1.26 -0.98
N GLY A 69 -9.12 -1.05 -2.29
CA GLY A 69 -8.18 -0.07 -2.84
C GLY A 69 -8.53 1.34 -2.36
N SER A 70 -7.56 2.17 -1.99
CA SER A 70 -7.89 3.48 -1.37
C SER A 70 -8.73 4.41 -2.26
N ARG A 71 -8.65 4.25 -3.60
CA ARG A 71 -9.54 4.98 -4.51
C ARG A 71 -10.96 4.40 -4.49
N GLU A 72 -11.10 3.09 -4.43
CA GLU A 72 -12.40 2.43 -4.23
C GLU A 72 -13.05 2.87 -2.92
N ILE A 73 -12.28 2.98 -1.83
CA ILE A 73 -12.78 3.48 -0.54
C ILE A 73 -13.43 4.86 -0.68
N ALA A 74 -12.87 5.74 -1.52
CA ALA A 74 -13.40 7.09 -1.72
C ALA A 74 -14.49 7.18 -2.80
N GLY A 75 -14.55 6.22 -3.73
CA GLY A 75 -15.38 6.31 -4.93
C GLY A 75 -16.55 5.32 -5.01
N SER A 76 -16.39 4.09 -4.54
CA SER A 76 -17.32 2.99 -4.84
C SER A 76 -17.72 2.14 -3.64
N VAL A 77 -16.97 2.18 -2.54
CA VAL A 77 -17.34 1.47 -1.31
C VAL A 77 -18.52 2.16 -0.62
N ASP A 78 -19.51 1.37 -0.19
CA ASP A 78 -20.60 1.87 0.66
C ASP A 78 -20.09 2.13 2.09
N LEU A 79 -19.75 3.40 2.35
CA LEU A 79 -19.26 3.85 3.66
C LEU A 79 -20.34 3.91 4.75
N SER A 80 -21.62 3.65 4.44
CA SER A 80 -22.68 3.60 5.46
C SER A 80 -22.55 2.38 6.40
N ALA A 81 -21.87 1.33 5.96
CA ALA A 81 -21.63 0.11 6.73
C ALA A 81 -20.45 0.21 7.72
N TYR A 82 -19.74 1.34 7.74
CA TYR A 82 -18.48 1.51 8.47
C TYR A 82 -18.53 2.70 9.43
N ALA A 83 -17.79 2.60 10.53
CA ALA A 83 -17.57 3.68 11.49
C ALA A 83 -16.37 4.57 11.10
N PHE A 84 -15.44 4.05 10.28
CA PHE A 84 -14.35 4.84 9.70
C PHE A 84 -13.89 4.32 8.34
N ALA A 85 -13.26 5.21 7.58
CA ALA A 85 -12.47 4.87 6.41
C ALA A 85 -11.01 5.20 6.65
N PHE A 86 -10.09 4.38 6.17
CA PHE A 86 -8.65 4.58 6.37
C PHE A 86 -7.86 4.32 5.07
N PRO A 87 -8.05 5.18 4.04
CA PRO A 87 -7.26 5.14 2.83
C PRO A 87 -5.78 5.44 3.11
N SER A 88 -4.91 4.88 2.27
CA SER A 88 -3.46 5.13 2.27
C SER A 88 -3.11 6.44 1.53
N SER A 89 -4.08 7.34 1.38
CA SER A 89 -4.07 8.46 0.44
C SER A 89 -4.70 9.70 1.06
N ALA A 90 -3.93 10.79 1.18
CA ALA A 90 -4.46 12.06 1.69
C ALA A 90 -5.55 12.64 0.77
N PRO A 91 -5.42 12.66 -0.58
CA PRO A 91 -6.49 13.13 -1.45
C PRO A 91 -7.79 12.33 -1.30
N ALA A 92 -7.71 11.00 -1.20
CA ALA A 92 -8.89 10.16 -0.98
C ALA A 92 -9.54 10.43 0.38
N ALA A 93 -8.73 10.61 1.43
CA ALA A 93 -9.24 10.96 2.75
C ALA A 93 -9.94 12.34 2.78
N GLU A 94 -9.40 13.34 2.09
CA GLU A 94 -10.05 14.66 2.00
C GLU A 94 -11.39 14.58 1.26
N LYS A 95 -11.49 13.78 0.19
CA LYS A 95 -12.77 13.50 -0.48
C LYS A 95 -13.78 12.88 0.48
N ILE A 96 -13.39 11.81 1.17
CA ILE A 96 -14.27 11.10 2.13
C ILE A 96 -14.70 12.02 3.26
N LYS A 97 -13.77 12.80 3.81
CA LYS A 97 -14.05 13.78 4.88
C LYS A 97 -15.11 14.78 4.43
N LYS A 98 -14.97 15.34 3.23
CA LYS A 98 -15.95 16.26 2.64
C LYS A 98 -17.31 15.60 2.44
N ASP A 99 -17.36 14.41 1.86
CA ASP A 99 -18.62 13.71 1.56
C ASP A 99 -19.37 13.28 2.81
N ARG A 100 -18.65 12.90 3.86
CA ARG A 100 -19.21 12.38 5.11
C ARG A 100 -19.40 13.45 6.17
N GLY A 101 -18.99 14.69 5.91
CA GLY A 101 -19.05 15.79 6.88
C GLY A 101 -18.20 15.51 8.13
N ALA A 102 -17.09 14.79 7.99
CA ALA A 102 -16.22 14.47 9.11
C ALA A 102 -15.42 15.71 9.54
N ASN A 103 -15.38 15.99 10.85
CA ASN A 103 -14.75 17.18 11.39
C ASN A 103 -13.24 17.02 11.64
N VAL A 104 -12.77 15.78 11.71
CA VAL A 104 -11.38 15.45 12.07
C VAL A 104 -10.85 14.35 11.17
N THR A 105 -9.53 14.29 11.05
CA THR A 105 -8.80 13.23 10.37
C THR A 105 -7.52 12.94 11.14
N PHE A 106 -7.07 11.69 11.11
CA PHE A 106 -5.85 11.25 11.80
C PHE A 106 -4.88 10.64 10.79
N SER A 107 -3.61 11.02 10.80
CA SER A 107 -2.60 10.42 9.90
C SER A 107 -1.52 9.71 10.71
N PRO A 108 -1.85 8.57 11.37
CA PRO A 108 -0.93 7.92 12.29
C PRO A 108 0.25 7.25 11.57
N PHE A 109 0.07 6.88 10.29
CA PHE A 109 1.07 6.18 9.49
C PHE A 109 1.41 6.97 8.23
N HIS A 110 2.67 6.87 7.83
CA HIS A 110 3.09 7.22 6.48
C HIS A 110 4.12 6.21 5.97
N SER A 111 4.13 6.03 4.65
CA SER A 111 5.10 5.18 3.98
C SER A 111 5.56 5.84 2.67
N PRO A 112 6.87 6.00 2.47
CA PRO A 112 7.42 6.41 1.18
C PRO A 112 7.03 5.40 0.09
N MET A 113 6.73 5.90 -1.10
CA MET A 113 6.72 5.04 -2.27
C MET A 113 8.16 4.63 -2.60
N SER A 114 8.35 3.34 -2.84
CA SER A 114 9.66 2.73 -3.08
C SER A 114 9.58 1.70 -4.21
N VAL A 115 10.74 1.38 -4.77
CA VAL A 115 10.89 0.36 -5.82
C VAL A 115 11.60 -0.84 -5.22
N ALA A 116 10.88 -1.96 -5.06
CA ALA A 116 11.49 -3.24 -4.73
C ALA A 116 12.05 -3.89 -6.00
N THR A 117 13.30 -4.34 -5.92
CA THR A 117 14.06 -4.85 -7.06
C THR A 117 15.20 -5.78 -6.62
N PHE A 118 16.12 -6.12 -7.51
CA PHE A 118 17.19 -7.08 -7.28
C PHE A 118 18.54 -6.49 -7.68
N GLN A 119 19.63 -6.89 -7.02
CA GLN A 119 20.99 -6.41 -7.31
C GLN A 119 21.35 -6.44 -8.81
N PRO A 120 21.08 -7.51 -9.59
CA PRO A 120 21.40 -7.51 -11.02
C PRO A 120 20.64 -6.45 -11.83
N ILE A 121 19.43 -6.10 -11.40
CA ILE A 121 18.61 -5.04 -11.99
C ILE A 121 19.18 -3.67 -11.61
N VAL A 122 19.56 -3.48 -10.33
CA VAL A 122 20.25 -2.26 -9.85
C VAL A 122 21.53 -2.01 -10.65
N ASP A 123 22.35 -3.04 -10.85
CA ASP A 123 23.61 -2.92 -11.61
C ASP A 123 23.36 -2.49 -13.06
N THR A 124 22.33 -3.08 -13.69
CA THR A 124 21.91 -2.74 -15.06
C THR A 124 21.42 -1.30 -15.17
N LEU A 125 20.55 -0.87 -14.25
CA LEU A 125 20.00 0.49 -14.24
C LEU A 125 21.03 1.54 -13.84
N THR A 126 22.02 1.18 -13.03
CA THR A 126 23.16 2.05 -12.69
C THR A 126 24.02 2.32 -13.93
N LYS A 127 24.33 1.29 -14.73
CA LYS A 127 25.03 1.47 -16.01
C LYS A 127 24.24 2.29 -17.02
N ALA A 128 22.91 2.17 -17.00
CA ALA A 128 22.00 3.00 -17.79
C ALA A 128 21.85 4.43 -17.24
N GLY A 129 22.43 4.74 -16.08
CA GLY A 129 22.38 6.05 -15.44
C GLY A 129 21.08 6.37 -14.70
N VAL A 130 20.12 5.43 -14.65
CA VAL A 130 18.81 5.58 -13.98
C VAL A 130 18.92 5.45 -12.47
N VAL A 131 19.88 4.65 -11.98
CA VAL A 131 20.09 4.44 -10.54
C VAL A 131 21.42 5.04 -10.10
N THR A 132 21.42 5.70 -8.93
CA THR A 132 22.62 6.21 -8.27
C THR A 132 22.50 5.99 -6.77
N GLY A 133 23.34 5.12 -6.21
CA GLY A 133 23.16 4.63 -4.84
C GLY A 133 21.80 3.94 -4.71
N GLU A 134 20.98 4.38 -3.76
CA GLU A 134 19.61 3.90 -3.56
C GLU A 134 18.56 4.75 -4.31
N THR A 135 18.98 5.79 -5.05
CA THR A 135 18.07 6.67 -5.77
C THR A 135 17.69 6.09 -7.12
N PHE A 136 16.39 6.04 -7.41
CA PHE A 136 15.81 5.74 -8.73
C PHE A 136 15.34 7.04 -9.39
N ASP A 137 16.06 7.49 -10.43
CA ASP A 137 15.81 8.75 -11.12
C ASP A 137 14.58 8.63 -12.04
N ILE A 138 13.45 9.24 -11.63
CA ILE A 138 12.19 9.14 -12.37
C ILE A 138 12.31 9.79 -13.74
N ARG A 139 13.03 10.91 -13.88
CA ARG A 139 13.19 11.60 -15.16
C ARG A 139 13.90 10.73 -16.18
N LYS A 140 15.05 10.15 -15.81
CA LYS A 140 15.78 9.25 -16.71
C LYS A 140 15.03 7.97 -17.00
N TYR A 141 14.27 7.45 -16.02
CA TYR A 141 13.40 6.31 -16.24
C TYR A 141 12.30 6.64 -17.27
N LEU A 142 11.64 7.80 -17.18
CA LEU A 142 10.65 8.23 -18.16
C LEU A 142 11.25 8.37 -19.57
N ASP A 143 12.50 8.83 -19.69
CA ASP A 143 13.20 8.87 -20.99
C ASP A 143 13.37 7.47 -21.61
N LEU A 144 13.65 6.45 -20.78
CA LEU A 144 13.73 5.06 -21.26
C LEU A 144 12.37 4.54 -21.73
N VAL A 145 11.31 4.83 -20.98
CA VAL A 145 9.94 4.43 -21.31
C VAL A 145 9.49 5.09 -22.61
N ALA A 146 9.71 6.39 -22.75
CA ALA A 146 9.34 7.17 -23.94
C ALA A 146 10.01 6.62 -25.22
N LYS A 147 11.26 6.14 -25.10
CA LYS A 147 12.00 5.50 -26.21
C LYS A 147 11.57 4.06 -26.48
N GLY A 148 10.71 3.47 -25.65
CA GLY A 148 10.36 2.04 -25.75
C GLY A 148 11.52 1.11 -25.48
N THR A 149 12.47 1.54 -24.64
CA THR A 149 13.68 0.79 -24.33
C THR A 149 13.33 -0.57 -23.73
N ARG A 150 14.00 -1.63 -24.21
CA ARG A 150 13.84 -3.00 -23.70
C ARG A 150 14.98 -3.38 -22.77
N TRP A 151 14.72 -4.33 -21.87
CA TRP A 151 15.72 -4.80 -20.90
C TRP A 151 16.97 -5.40 -21.56
N ASP A 152 16.81 -6.16 -22.65
CA ASP A 152 17.91 -6.76 -23.41
C ASP A 152 18.73 -5.73 -24.21
N ALA A 153 18.20 -4.53 -24.42
CA ALA A 153 18.90 -3.43 -25.09
C ALA A 153 19.70 -2.53 -24.12
N LEU A 154 19.56 -2.73 -22.79
CA LEU A 154 20.28 -1.92 -21.81
C LEU A 154 21.78 -2.30 -21.73
N PRO A 155 22.68 -1.32 -21.51
CA PRO A 155 24.12 -1.56 -21.46
C PRO A 155 24.50 -2.58 -20.37
N GLY A 156 25.06 -3.71 -20.80
CA GLY A 156 25.53 -4.76 -19.88
C GLY A 156 24.42 -5.38 -19.04
N SER A 157 23.19 -5.41 -19.55
CA SER A 157 22.03 -6.01 -18.90
C SER A 157 22.24 -7.50 -18.63
N SER A 158 22.07 -7.91 -17.37
CA SER A 158 22.01 -9.32 -16.99
C SER A 158 20.61 -9.92 -17.17
N TYR A 159 19.59 -9.07 -17.27
CA TYR A 159 18.19 -9.46 -17.46
C TYR A 159 17.81 -9.37 -18.95
N GLN A 160 17.93 -10.51 -19.64
CA GLN A 160 17.79 -10.62 -21.10
C GLN A 160 16.33 -10.75 -21.59
N ALA A 161 15.38 -10.18 -20.85
CA ALA A 161 13.98 -10.21 -21.24
C ALA A 161 13.71 -9.23 -22.40
N ARG A 162 13.00 -9.69 -23.43
CA ARG A 162 12.56 -8.84 -24.57
C ARG A 162 11.33 -8.00 -24.24
N LYS A 163 11.25 -7.49 -23.00
CA LYS A 163 10.16 -6.67 -22.48
C LYS A 163 10.62 -5.22 -22.35
N ARG A 164 9.70 -4.26 -22.42
CA ARG A 164 9.98 -2.86 -22.11
C ARG A 164 10.48 -2.73 -20.66
N VAL A 165 11.34 -1.76 -20.42
CA VAL A 165 11.76 -1.38 -19.07
C VAL A 165 10.60 -0.64 -18.41
N LEU A 166 9.79 -1.37 -17.66
CA LEU A 166 8.62 -0.85 -16.94
C LEU A 166 8.72 -1.21 -15.47
N LEU A 167 8.29 -0.28 -14.63
CA LEU A 167 8.10 -0.48 -13.21
C LEU A 167 6.72 -1.07 -12.98
N THR A 168 6.65 -2.30 -12.49
CA THR A 168 5.38 -2.98 -12.22
C THR A 168 4.59 -2.17 -11.20
N THR A 169 3.35 -1.81 -11.53
CA THR A 169 2.41 -1.14 -10.64
C THR A 169 1.02 -1.77 -10.73
N THR A 170 0.15 -1.34 -9.83
CA THR A 170 -1.22 -1.80 -9.67
C THR A 170 -2.17 -1.14 -10.68
N ASP A 171 -3.43 -1.60 -10.71
CA ASP A 171 -4.48 -0.99 -11.51
C ASP A 171 -4.75 0.45 -11.03
N ILE A 172 -4.53 1.40 -11.94
CA ILE A 172 -4.71 2.83 -11.67
C ILE A 172 -6.16 3.17 -11.32
N ARG A 173 -7.13 2.34 -11.73
CA ARG A 173 -8.57 2.53 -11.51
C ARG A 173 -9.04 2.18 -10.10
N THR A 174 -8.23 1.50 -9.28
CA THR A 174 -8.62 1.11 -7.92
C THR A 174 -7.56 1.44 -6.87
N SER A 175 -6.28 1.39 -7.24
CA SER A 175 -5.16 1.38 -6.28
C SER A 175 -4.54 2.75 -6.05
N ASN A 176 -4.14 3.00 -4.80
CA ASN A 176 -3.37 4.19 -4.46
C ASN A 176 -1.89 4.12 -4.86
N SER A 177 -1.24 2.95 -4.87
CA SER A 177 0.18 2.90 -5.28
C SER A 177 0.35 3.33 -6.74
N ALA A 178 -0.58 2.95 -7.61
CA ALA A 178 -0.67 3.45 -8.97
C ALA A 178 -0.96 4.95 -9.03
N ALA A 179 -1.84 5.47 -8.16
CA ALA A 179 -2.13 6.90 -8.07
C ALA A 179 -0.94 7.74 -7.58
N MET A 180 -0.16 7.24 -6.61
CA MET A 180 1.08 7.89 -6.14
C MET A 180 2.19 7.80 -7.19
N TYR A 181 2.26 6.69 -7.94
CA TYR A 181 3.15 6.57 -9.09
C TYR A 181 2.77 7.54 -10.21
N LEU A 182 1.47 7.71 -10.49
CA LEU A 182 0.97 8.74 -11.39
C LEU A 182 1.34 10.14 -10.88
N ALA A 183 1.18 10.42 -9.58
CA ALA A 183 1.52 11.72 -9.01
C ALA A 183 3.00 12.10 -9.24
N MET A 184 3.96 11.21 -8.91
CA MET A 184 5.38 11.53 -9.14
C MET A 184 5.77 11.61 -10.62
N THR A 185 5.18 10.75 -11.48
CA THR A 185 5.54 10.72 -12.90
C THR A 185 4.90 11.88 -13.66
N SER A 186 3.66 12.24 -13.31
CA SER A 186 2.98 13.44 -13.84
C SER A 186 3.69 14.72 -13.42
N TYR A 187 4.19 14.82 -12.19
CA TYR A 187 4.99 15.95 -11.72
C TYR A 187 6.24 16.16 -12.60
N VAL A 188 7.01 15.09 -12.85
CA VAL A 188 8.22 15.15 -13.69
C VAL A 188 7.87 15.44 -15.15
N ALA A 189 6.81 14.82 -15.68
CA ALA A 189 6.33 15.04 -17.04
C ALA A 189 5.77 16.46 -17.24
N ASN A 190 5.28 17.10 -16.18
CA ASN A 190 4.82 18.48 -16.16
C ASN A 190 5.93 19.50 -15.87
N GLY A 191 7.20 19.09 -15.98
CA GLY A 191 8.34 20.01 -15.82
C GLY A 191 8.69 20.31 -14.36
N ASP A 192 8.57 19.31 -13.48
CA ASP A 192 8.79 19.43 -12.03
C ASP A 192 7.80 20.39 -11.35
N ASP A 193 6.52 20.28 -11.73
CA ASP A 193 5.43 21.04 -11.11
C ASP A 193 4.15 20.21 -11.00
N VAL A 194 3.33 20.50 -9.98
CA VAL A 194 2.06 19.81 -9.74
C VAL A 194 1.07 20.16 -10.84
N VAL A 195 0.36 19.15 -11.35
CA VAL A 195 -0.71 19.36 -12.33
C VAL A 195 -1.90 20.06 -11.65
N THR A 196 -2.19 21.29 -12.08
CA THR A 196 -3.22 22.17 -11.48
C THR A 196 -4.23 22.71 -12.50
N SER A 197 -4.19 22.24 -13.76
CA SER A 197 -5.12 22.67 -14.80
C SER A 197 -5.54 21.53 -15.73
N ALA A 198 -6.74 21.66 -16.30
CA ALA A 198 -7.31 20.66 -17.19
C ALA A 198 -6.51 20.48 -18.50
N ASP A 199 -6.07 21.59 -19.13
CA ASP A 199 -5.31 21.53 -20.38
C ASP A 199 -3.95 20.81 -20.19
N ARG A 200 -3.28 21.07 -19.06
CA ARG A 200 -2.05 20.35 -18.70
C ARG A 200 -2.31 18.88 -18.41
N SER A 201 -3.46 18.56 -17.79
CA SER A 201 -3.82 17.18 -17.47
C SER A 201 -3.88 16.30 -18.71
N ALA A 202 -4.43 16.78 -19.83
CA ALA A 202 -4.50 16.01 -21.08
C ALA A 202 -3.11 15.66 -21.65
N GLN A 203 -2.22 16.65 -21.75
CA GLN A 203 -0.87 16.47 -22.28
C GLN A 203 -0.04 15.55 -21.37
N VAL A 204 -0.13 15.75 -20.06
CA VAL A 204 0.62 14.96 -19.08
C VAL A 204 0.09 13.52 -19.05
N ALA A 205 -1.23 13.32 -19.05
CA ALA A 205 -1.84 12.00 -19.13
C ALA A 205 -1.39 11.23 -20.37
N GLU A 206 -1.28 11.89 -21.53
CA GLU A 206 -0.76 11.27 -22.75
C GLU A 206 0.69 10.77 -22.59
N ALA A 207 1.55 11.59 -21.99
CA ALA A 207 2.96 11.25 -21.80
C ALA A 207 3.16 10.07 -20.83
N VAL A 208 2.33 9.97 -19.78
CA VAL A 208 2.50 8.95 -18.73
C VAL A 208 1.61 7.72 -18.90
N ALA A 209 0.60 7.75 -19.77
CA ALA A 209 -0.30 6.61 -20.02
C ALA A 209 0.43 5.29 -20.34
N PRO A 210 1.50 5.24 -21.15
CA PRO A 210 2.21 3.99 -21.44
C PRO A 210 2.77 3.29 -20.19
N LEU A 211 3.01 4.01 -19.09
CA LEU A 211 3.46 3.41 -17.83
C LEU A 211 2.44 2.42 -17.25
N PHE A 212 1.16 2.63 -17.55
CA PHE A 212 0.06 1.83 -17.03
C PHE A 212 -0.45 0.84 -18.08
N LEU A 213 -0.57 1.29 -19.33
CA LEU A 213 -1.16 0.51 -20.43
C LEU A 213 -0.23 -0.62 -20.92
N ASP A 214 1.09 -0.41 -20.91
CA ASP A 214 2.03 -1.38 -21.51
C ASP A 214 2.44 -2.51 -20.55
N GLN A 215 1.83 -2.59 -19.36
CA GLN A 215 2.17 -3.59 -18.33
C GLN A 215 1.43 -4.93 -18.50
N GLY A 216 0.30 -4.92 -19.21
CA GLY A 216 -0.63 -6.05 -19.25
C GLY A 216 -1.60 -6.03 -18.05
N TYR A 217 -1.98 -7.22 -17.55
CA TYR A 217 -2.87 -7.33 -16.39
C TYR A 217 -2.18 -6.76 -15.13
N SER A 218 -2.93 -5.96 -14.36
CA SER A 218 -2.49 -5.34 -13.12
C SER A 218 -3.45 -5.67 -11.98
N GLU A 219 -2.90 -5.94 -10.80
CA GLU A 219 -3.69 -6.23 -9.60
C GLU A 219 -4.31 -4.96 -9.01
N SER A 220 -5.45 -5.10 -8.32
CA SER A 220 -6.21 -3.98 -7.75
C SER A 220 -5.60 -3.39 -6.48
N THR A 221 -4.67 -4.10 -5.83
CA THR A 221 -3.98 -3.68 -4.60
C THR A 221 -2.49 -4.02 -4.64
N THR A 222 -1.67 -3.28 -3.88
CA THR A 222 -0.19 -3.43 -3.91
C THR A 222 0.31 -4.73 -3.29
N GLU A 223 -0.52 -5.42 -2.50
CA GLU A 223 -0.10 -6.62 -1.79
C GLU A 223 0.27 -7.75 -2.75
N ALA A 224 -0.57 -8.02 -3.75
CA ALA A 224 -0.33 -9.11 -4.69
C ALA A 224 0.95 -8.93 -5.53
N PRO A 225 1.25 -7.76 -6.14
CA PRO A 225 2.52 -7.55 -6.85
C PRO A 225 3.76 -7.66 -5.94
N PHE A 226 3.63 -7.34 -4.65
CA PHE A 226 4.72 -7.47 -3.69
C PHE A 226 4.96 -8.94 -3.32
N GLU A 227 3.90 -9.72 -3.11
CA GLU A 227 3.99 -11.18 -2.94
C GLU A 227 4.63 -11.87 -4.16
N ASP A 228 4.27 -11.45 -5.38
CA ASP A 228 4.93 -11.91 -6.62
C ASP A 228 6.43 -11.59 -6.62
N TYR A 229 6.83 -10.42 -6.14
CA TYR A 229 8.23 -10.04 -5.99
C TYR A 229 8.96 -10.94 -4.98
N LEU A 230 8.34 -11.23 -3.83
CA LEU A 230 8.91 -12.10 -2.80
C LEU A 230 9.05 -13.55 -3.31
N ALA A 231 8.00 -14.08 -3.94
CA ALA A 231 7.90 -15.50 -4.30
C ALA A 231 8.49 -15.85 -5.67
N MET A 232 8.23 -15.05 -6.71
CA MET A 232 8.58 -15.38 -8.10
C MET A 232 9.90 -14.76 -8.56
N GLY A 233 10.41 -13.77 -7.83
CA GLY A 233 11.72 -13.17 -8.07
C GLY A 233 11.84 -12.37 -9.37
N MET A 234 13.08 -11.95 -9.69
CA MET A 234 13.37 -11.01 -10.79
C MET A 234 12.93 -11.48 -12.18
N GLY A 235 12.75 -12.79 -12.38
CA GLY A 235 12.32 -13.36 -13.65
C GLY A 235 10.94 -12.85 -14.08
N LYS A 236 10.00 -12.86 -13.13
CA LYS A 236 8.61 -12.42 -13.31
C LYS A 236 8.47 -10.91 -13.03
N THR A 237 9.01 -10.44 -11.91
CA THR A 237 8.82 -9.09 -11.39
C THR A 237 10.19 -8.42 -11.13
N PRO A 238 10.89 -7.91 -12.16
CA PRO A 238 12.24 -7.37 -12.01
C PRO A 238 12.29 -6.09 -11.16
N MET A 239 11.23 -5.29 -11.19
CA MET A 239 11.02 -4.16 -10.30
C MET A 239 9.52 -3.88 -10.12
N VAL A 240 9.12 -3.52 -8.89
CA VAL A 240 7.73 -3.26 -8.51
C VAL A 240 7.62 -2.04 -7.60
N MET A 241 6.59 -1.22 -7.83
CA MET A 241 6.21 -0.07 -7.01
C MET A 241 5.49 -0.56 -5.75
N ILE A 242 6.01 -0.22 -4.58
CA ILE A 242 5.47 -0.64 -3.28
C ILE A 242 5.45 0.51 -2.28
N TYR A 243 4.79 0.31 -1.15
CA TYR A 243 5.04 1.09 0.05
C TYR A 243 6.30 0.55 0.75
N GLU A 244 7.21 1.41 1.19
CA GLU A 244 8.39 1.04 2.00
C GLU A 244 8.01 0.13 3.17
N ALA A 245 6.84 0.38 3.77
CA ALA A 245 6.35 -0.35 4.94
C ALA A 245 6.23 -1.85 4.69
N GLN A 246 5.83 -2.28 3.47
CA GLN A 246 5.71 -3.69 3.13
C GLN A 246 7.08 -4.38 3.17
N TYR A 247 8.12 -3.74 2.59
CA TYR A 247 9.49 -4.26 2.64
C TYR A 247 10.07 -4.23 4.06
N ALA A 248 9.86 -3.11 4.76
CA ALA A 248 10.37 -2.90 6.10
C ALA A 248 9.76 -3.87 7.12
N ALA A 249 8.48 -4.24 6.98
CA ALA A 249 7.82 -5.21 7.86
C ALA A 249 8.56 -6.56 7.85
N HIS A 250 8.85 -7.12 6.68
CA HIS A 250 9.61 -8.38 6.57
C HIS A 250 11.05 -8.23 7.07
N LEU A 251 11.68 -7.08 6.77
CA LEU A 251 13.03 -6.79 7.22
C LEU A 251 13.14 -6.75 8.76
N PHE A 252 12.18 -6.10 9.43
CA PHE A 252 12.13 -6.00 10.89
C PHE A 252 11.68 -7.30 11.55
N ALA A 253 10.80 -8.06 10.91
CA ALA A 253 10.41 -9.39 11.38
C ALA A 253 11.54 -10.42 11.28
N ALA A 254 12.54 -10.17 10.40
CA ALA A 254 13.63 -11.09 10.11
C ALA A 254 13.13 -12.51 9.76
N ASP A 255 12.00 -12.58 9.04
CA ASP A 255 11.30 -13.82 8.69
C ASP A 255 11.92 -14.57 7.49
N GLY A 256 12.97 -13.98 6.89
CA GLY A 256 13.68 -14.54 5.75
C GLY A 256 13.02 -14.27 4.39
N ALA A 257 11.92 -13.52 4.33
CA ALA A 257 11.27 -13.16 3.06
C ALA A 257 12.15 -12.22 2.22
N ILE A 258 12.85 -11.28 2.87
CA ILE A 258 13.84 -10.41 2.23
C ILE A 258 15.19 -11.14 2.10
N ARG A 259 15.58 -11.47 0.88
CA ARG A 259 16.81 -12.21 0.58
C ARG A 259 18.02 -11.30 0.28
N PRO A 260 19.27 -11.79 0.41
CA PRO A 260 20.47 -10.96 0.25
C PRO A 260 20.62 -10.26 -1.11
N GLU A 261 19.98 -10.75 -2.17
CA GLU A 261 19.98 -10.14 -3.52
C GLU A 261 18.90 -9.07 -3.70
N MET A 262 17.92 -9.01 -2.81
CA MET A 262 16.81 -8.06 -2.85
C MET A 262 17.25 -6.66 -2.45
N ARG A 263 16.74 -5.66 -3.15
CA ARG A 263 17.10 -4.25 -2.97
C ARG A 263 15.85 -3.39 -2.94
N LEU A 264 15.92 -2.32 -2.17
CA LEU A 264 14.92 -1.27 -2.14
C LEU A 264 15.57 0.01 -2.69
N LEU A 265 14.93 0.62 -3.67
CA LEU A 265 15.32 1.93 -4.20
C LEU A 265 14.24 2.95 -3.88
N TYR A 266 14.62 4.21 -3.82
CA TYR A 266 13.73 5.34 -3.59
C TYR A 266 13.63 6.19 -4.85
N PRO A 267 12.44 6.30 -5.46
CA PRO A 267 12.18 7.28 -6.52
C PRO A 267 12.65 8.68 -6.16
N SER A 268 13.17 9.42 -7.14
CA SER A 268 13.44 10.85 -7.02
C SER A 268 12.84 11.57 -8.23
N PRO A 269 11.81 12.42 -8.02
CA PRO A 269 11.09 12.60 -6.77
C PRO A 269 10.32 11.34 -6.33
N THR A 270 10.03 11.22 -5.02
CA THR A 270 9.08 10.25 -4.47
C THR A 270 7.84 10.95 -3.90
N VAL A 271 6.81 10.18 -3.57
CA VAL A 271 5.65 10.63 -2.81
C VAL A 271 5.66 9.95 -1.46
N LEU A 272 5.41 10.71 -0.39
CA LEU A 272 5.18 10.17 0.93
C LEU A 272 3.69 9.88 1.10
N SER A 273 3.31 8.60 1.01
CA SER A 273 1.92 8.20 1.16
C SER A 273 1.51 8.36 2.63
N LYS A 274 0.66 9.34 2.92
CA LYS A 274 0.03 9.52 4.24
C LYS A 274 -1.20 8.62 4.31
N HIS A 275 -1.25 7.76 5.31
CA HIS A 275 -2.41 6.94 5.58
C HIS A 275 -3.27 7.73 6.53
N THR A 276 -4.48 8.10 6.09
CA THR A 276 -5.31 9.07 6.79
C THR A 276 -6.65 8.46 7.14
N LEU A 277 -6.90 8.28 8.43
CA LEU A 277 -8.15 7.78 8.99
C LEU A 277 -9.17 8.92 9.07
N VAL A 278 -10.36 8.67 8.53
CA VAL A 278 -11.54 9.54 8.59
C VAL A 278 -12.60 8.83 9.44
N PRO A 279 -12.82 9.27 10.69
CA PRO A 279 -13.85 8.70 11.55
C PRO A 279 -15.21 9.32 11.26
N PHE A 280 -16.28 8.54 11.41
CA PHE A 280 -17.67 8.98 11.21
C PHE A 280 -18.45 9.06 12.53
N ASP A 281 -17.91 8.53 13.62
CA ASP A 281 -18.48 8.58 14.96
C ASP A 281 -17.41 8.70 16.06
N GLU A 282 -17.86 8.78 17.32
CA GLU A 282 -16.97 8.95 18.48
C GLU A 282 -16.10 7.70 18.76
N PRO A 283 -16.62 6.45 18.74
CA PRO A 283 -15.78 5.26 18.83
C PRO A 283 -14.66 5.22 17.78
N ALA A 284 -14.95 5.55 16.52
CA ALA A 284 -13.95 5.67 15.47
C ALA A 284 -12.95 6.82 15.71
N THR A 285 -13.41 7.94 16.27
CA THR A 285 -12.52 9.04 16.67
C THR A 285 -11.52 8.58 17.72
N ARG A 286 -11.95 7.73 18.67
CA ARG A 286 -11.05 7.09 19.64
C ARG A 286 -10.04 6.16 18.95
N VAL A 287 -10.44 5.38 17.94
CA VAL A 287 -9.50 4.56 17.14
C VAL A 287 -8.42 5.43 16.50
N GLY A 288 -8.81 6.50 15.80
CA GLY A 288 -7.86 7.43 15.17
C GLY A 288 -6.90 8.09 16.16
N ARG A 289 -7.42 8.49 17.33
CA ARG A 289 -6.63 9.07 18.42
C ARG A 289 -5.60 8.08 18.97
N LEU A 290 -6.02 6.86 19.31
CA LEU A 290 -5.12 5.82 19.82
C LEU A 290 -3.99 5.51 18.84
N LEU A 291 -4.31 5.32 17.56
CA LEU A 291 -3.30 5.05 16.53
C LEU A 291 -2.27 6.19 16.39
N THR A 292 -2.65 7.43 16.71
CA THR A 292 -1.83 8.63 16.52
C THR A 292 -1.02 8.99 17.76
N GLU A 293 -1.63 8.89 18.94
CA GLU A 293 -1.12 9.49 20.18
C GLU A 293 -0.55 8.45 21.14
N ASP A 294 -1.00 7.19 21.07
CA ASP A 294 -0.59 6.17 22.03
C ASP A 294 0.76 5.54 21.63
N PRO A 295 1.79 5.58 22.50
CA PRO A 295 3.10 5.02 22.21
C PRO A 295 3.12 3.51 21.93
N GLU A 296 2.19 2.73 22.49
CA GLU A 296 2.09 1.29 22.22
C GLU A 296 1.71 1.06 20.74
N PHE A 297 0.72 1.80 20.22
CA PHE A 297 0.34 1.71 18.82
C PHE A 297 1.43 2.23 17.88
N ALA A 298 2.16 3.28 18.26
CA ALA A 298 3.31 3.74 17.48
C ALA A 298 4.42 2.67 17.38
N ALA A 299 4.72 1.97 18.49
CA ALA A 299 5.69 0.88 18.51
C ALA A 299 5.24 -0.33 17.69
N LEU A 300 3.96 -0.73 17.81
CA LEU A 300 3.38 -1.81 17.02
C LEU A 300 3.39 -1.48 15.53
N ALA A 301 2.95 -0.27 15.14
CA ALA A 301 2.91 0.15 13.74
C ALA A 301 4.30 0.17 13.09
N ALA A 302 5.32 0.62 13.83
CA ALA A 302 6.70 0.64 13.33
C ALA A 302 7.24 -0.76 13.04
N ARG A 303 6.84 -1.80 13.80
CA ARG A 303 7.21 -3.20 13.50
C ARG A 303 6.64 -3.69 12.17
N TYR A 304 5.51 -3.12 11.74
CA TYR A 304 4.90 -3.33 10.42
C TYR A 304 5.44 -2.35 9.36
N GLY A 305 6.60 -1.73 9.61
CA GLY A 305 7.28 -0.88 8.64
C GLY A 305 6.68 0.52 8.47
N PHE A 306 5.60 0.86 9.17
CA PHE A 306 5.03 2.20 9.10
C PHE A 306 5.90 3.22 9.81
N ARG A 307 6.15 4.35 9.16
CA ARG A 307 6.67 5.53 9.85
C ARG A 307 5.50 6.19 10.59
N THR A 308 5.74 6.60 11.83
CA THR A 308 4.70 7.10 12.73
C THR A 308 4.91 8.57 13.09
N ALA A 309 3.97 9.16 13.84
CA ALA A 309 4.09 10.53 14.35
C ALA A 309 5.33 10.75 15.24
N ASN A 310 5.94 9.68 15.76
CA ASN A 310 7.22 9.73 16.47
C ASN A 310 8.34 9.13 15.58
N PRO A 311 9.14 9.96 14.88
CA PRO A 311 10.16 9.48 13.94
C PRO A 311 11.22 8.57 14.58
N GLN A 312 11.46 8.70 15.88
CA GLN A 312 12.49 7.92 16.59
C GLN A 312 12.12 6.44 16.70
N VAL A 313 10.83 6.10 16.71
CA VAL A 313 10.38 4.70 16.82
C VAL A 313 10.79 3.91 15.58
N PHE A 314 10.50 4.45 14.39
CA PHE A 314 10.92 3.84 13.13
C PHE A 314 12.45 3.89 12.97
N ALA A 315 13.09 5.04 13.26
CA ALA A 315 14.54 5.17 13.15
C ALA A 315 15.30 4.17 14.04
N GLY A 316 14.74 3.81 15.20
CA GLY A 316 15.29 2.78 16.07
C GLY A 316 15.31 1.39 15.41
N LEU A 317 14.23 1.00 14.73
CA LEU A 317 14.13 -0.28 14.01
C LEU A 317 14.93 -0.29 12.71
N ALA A 318 14.95 0.84 11.99
CA ALA A 318 15.70 1.00 10.75
C ALA A 318 17.22 1.05 10.97
N LYS A 319 17.70 1.16 12.21
CA LYS A 319 19.12 1.17 12.52
C LYS A 319 19.79 -0.11 12.03
N ASN A 320 20.88 0.04 11.28
CA ASN A 320 21.62 -1.06 10.63
C ASN A 320 20.84 -1.81 9.54
N THR A 321 19.77 -1.22 9.03
CA THR A 321 19.07 -1.70 7.84
C THR A 321 19.43 -0.83 6.62
N PRO A 322 19.23 -1.31 5.38
CA PRO A 322 19.34 -0.50 4.17
C PRO A 322 18.18 0.50 3.98
N LEU A 323 17.35 0.75 5.00
CA LEU A 323 16.26 1.73 4.88
C LEU A 323 16.81 3.13 5.09
N THR A 324 16.45 4.06 4.21
CA THR A 324 16.85 5.47 4.37
C THR A 324 16.06 6.11 5.49
N THR A 325 16.67 6.96 6.31
CA THR A 325 15.95 7.79 7.28
C THR A 325 15.64 9.19 6.75
N ASN A 326 16.30 9.60 5.66
CA ASN A 326 16.23 10.94 5.11
C ASN A 326 15.69 10.91 3.67
N LEU A 327 14.46 11.39 3.48
CA LEU A 327 13.87 11.62 2.16
C LEU A 327 13.85 13.11 1.92
N VAL A 328 14.51 13.55 0.83
CA VAL A 328 14.69 14.98 0.54
C VAL A 328 13.77 15.41 -0.59
N ASN A 329 13.74 14.69 -1.71
CA ASN A 329 12.96 15.03 -2.89
C ASN A 329 11.57 14.38 -2.85
N VAL A 330 10.71 14.87 -1.94
CA VAL A 330 9.33 14.40 -1.76
C VAL A 330 8.37 15.41 -2.38
N VAL A 331 7.47 14.95 -3.24
CA VAL A 331 6.42 15.77 -3.86
C VAL A 331 5.06 15.44 -3.27
N GLU A 332 4.18 16.43 -3.24
CA GLU A 332 2.78 16.24 -2.88
C GLU A 332 1.98 15.81 -4.12
N PRO A 333 1.03 14.87 -3.99
CA PRO A 333 0.15 14.52 -5.09
C PRO A 333 -0.77 15.70 -5.46
N PRO A 334 -1.29 15.74 -6.70
CA PRO A 334 -2.37 16.67 -7.05
C PRO A 334 -3.56 16.53 -6.09
N THR A 335 -4.39 17.58 -6.02
CA THR A 335 -5.70 17.49 -5.34
C THR A 335 -6.51 16.33 -5.90
N TYR A 336 -7.44 15.78 -5.12
CA TYR A 336 -8.29 14.65 -5.54
C TYR A 336 -8.87 14.85 -6.95
N ASP A 337 -9.52 15.99 -7.23
CA ASP A 337 -10.17 16.23 -8.53
C ASP A 337 -9.18 16.20 -9.72
N HIS A 338 -8.00 16.82 -9.59
CA HIS A 338 -6.98 16.81 -10.64
C HIS A 338 -6.33 15.42 -10.80
N LEU A 339 -6.13 14.68 -9.71
CA LEU A 339 -5.62 13.31 -9.77
C LEU A 339 -6.63 12.39 -10.46
N GLU A 340 -7.91 12.50 -10.11
CA GLU A 340 -9.00 11.76 -10.76
C GLU A 340 -9.16 12.13 -12.23
N GLN A 341 -8.96 13.39 -12.60
CA GLN A 341 -8.94 13.82 -13.99
C GLN A 341 -7.82 13.13 -14.79
N LEU A 342 -6.60 13.11 -14.26
CA LEU A 342 -5.48 12.40 -14.89
C LEU A 342 -5.78 10.90 -15.05
N ILE A 343 -6.32 10.27 -14.00
CA ILE A 343 -6.67 8.85 -14.02
C ILE A 343 -7.75 8.57 -15.06
N SER A 344 -8.81 9.37 -15.12
CA SER A 344 -9.91 9.21 -16.08
C SER A 344 -9.39 9.30 -17.52
N LEU A 345 -8.50 10.26 -17.81
CA LEU A 345 -7.88 10.43 -19.12
C LEU A 345 -7.00 9.23 -19.54
N ILE A 346 -6.39 8.53 -18.59
CA ILE A 346 -5.64 7.30 -18.83
C ILE A 346 -6.59 6.12 -18.98
N GLU A 347 -7.64 6.04 -18.15
CA GLU A 347 -8.67 4.99 -18.19
C GLU A 347 -9.37 4.93 -19.55
N GLU A 348 -9.73 6.08 -20.12
CA GLU A 348 -10.32 6.16 -21.46
C GLU A 348 -9.45 5.52 -22.55
N ARG A 349 -8.14 5.35 -22.31
CA ARG A 349 -7.21 4.74 -23.26
C ARG A 349 -7.11 3.23 -23.11
N TYR A 350 -7.53 2.62 -22.00
CA TYR A 350 -7.62 1.16 -21.87
C TYR A 350 -8.63 0.54 -22.83
N LEU A 351 -9.65 1.31 -23.22
CA LEU A 351 -10.77 0.86 -24.04
C LEU A 351 -10.69 1.31 -25.50
N LYS A 352 -9.65 2.09 -25.87
CA LYS A 352 -9.44 2.51 -27.27
C LYS A 352 -8.66 1.41 -28.02
N PRO A 353 -9.22 0.88 -29.13
CA PRO A 353 -8.63 -0.23 -29.89
C PRO A 353 -7.32 0.14 -30.60
#